data_AF-A0A3S1FEC0-F1
#
_entry.id   AF-A0A3S1FEC0-F1
#
_cell.length_a   1.000
_cell.length_b   1.000
_cell.length_c   1.000
_cell.angle_alpha   90.00
_cell.angle_beta   90.00
_cell.angle_gamma   90.00
#
_symmetry.space_group_name_H-M   'P 1'
#
loop_
_entity.id
_entity.type
_entity.pdbx_description
1 polymer ?
#
loop_
_entity_poly.entity_id
_entity_poly.type
_entity_poly.pdbx_seq_one_letter_code
_entity_poly.pdbx_strand_id
1 'polypeptide(L)' 'AIAVLAAFYLPECALAWSKGWYLSPRMVVAIMARDLILPAMWGRGWLGGAVDWRGNAMTIGTKTAELEETPSGA' A
#
# COMPACT_ATOMS: atom_id res chain seq x y z
N ALA A 1 -20.62 -9.54 -1.05
CA ALA A 1 -19.87 -8.29 -0.84
C ALA A 1 -19.75 -7.93 0.65
N ILE A 2 -20.84 -7.72 1.38
CA ILE A 2 -20.81 -7.30 2.80
C ILE A 2 -20.03 -8.27 3.70
N ALA A 3 -20.18 -9.58 3.51
CA ALA A 3 -19.44 -10.59 4.27
C ALA A 3 -17.91 -10.51 4.08
N VAL A 4 -17.45 -10.11 2.89
CA VAL A 4 -16.02 -9.95 2.58
C VAL A 4 -15.47 -8.72 3.29
N LEU A 5 -16.22 -7.61 3.24
CA LEU A 5 -15.87 -6.40 3.98
C LEU A 5 -15.83 -6.69 5.49
N ALA A 6 -16.85 -7.38 6.01
CA ALA A 6 -16.90 -7.79 7.40
C ALA A 6 -15.67 -8.61 7.80
N ALA A 7 -15.26 -9.59 6.99
CA ALA A 7 -14.09 -10.41 7.26
C ALA A 7 -12.76 -9.62 7.32
N PHE A 8 -12.66 -8.49 6.61
CA PHE A 8 -11.47 -7.65 6.61
C PHE A 8 -11.49 -6.56 7.70
N TYR A 9 -12.65 -5.93 7.95
CA TYR A 9 -12.75 -4.81 8.90
C TYR A 9 -13.02 -5.26 10.35
N LEU A 10 -13.71 -6.39 10.59
CA LEU A 10 -13.98 -6.86 11.96
C LEU A 10 -12.71 -7.24 12.75
N PRO A 11 -11.70 -7.93 12.18
CA PRO A 11 -10.49 -8.27 12.93
C PRO A 11 -9.74 -7.03 13.42
N GLU A 12 -9.70 -5.95 12.62
CA GLU A 12 -9.05 -4.69 13.01
C GLU A 12 -9.81 -3.96 14.10
N CYS A 13 -11.15 -3.92 14.01
CA CYS A 13 -12.00 -3.41 15.09
C CYS A 13 -11.86 -4.24 16.36
N ALA A 14 -11.82 -5.57 16.25
CA ALA A 14 -11.64 -6.48 17.38
C ALA A 14 -10.27 -6.33 18.04
N LEU A 15 -9.23 -6.08 17.24
CA LEU A 15 -7.87 -5.86 17.73
C LEU A 15 -7.74 -4.51 18.44
N ALA A 16 -8.32 -3.45 17.88
CA ALA A 16 -8.44 -2.15 18.55
C ALA A 16 -9.19 -2.28 19.89
N TRP A 17 -10.29 -3.04 19.91
CA TRP A 17 -11.07 -3.27 21.12
C TRP A 17 -10.31 -4.09 22.17
N SER A 18 -9.60 -5.14 21.76
CA SER A 18 -8.76 -5.97 22.65
C SER A 18 -7.62 -5.17 23.32
N LYS A 19 -7.17 -4.10 22.66
CA LYS A 19 -6.11 -3.21 23.17
C LYS A 19 -6.65 -2.01 23.94
N GLY A 20 -7.98 -1.88 24.08
CA GLY A 20 -8.62 -0.75 24.73
C GLY A 20 -8.45 0.56 23.96
N TRP A 21 -8.20 0.50 22.65
CA TRP A 21 -8.04 1.68 21.81
C TRP A 21 -9.39 2.30 21.47
N TYR A 22 -9.42 3.62 21.32
CA TYR A 22 -10.64 4.38 21.00
C TYR A 22 -11.14 4.00 19.60
N LEU A 23 -12.25 3.27 19.55
CA LEU A 23 -13.00 3.01 18.31
C LEU A 23 -13.71 4.30 17.89
N SER A 24 -13.03 5.12 17.09
CA SER A 24 -13.58 6.35 16.51
C SER A 24 -13.96 6.13 15.04
N PRO A 25 -14.95 6.86 14.49
CA PRO A 25 -15.21 6.88 13.05
C PRO A 25 -13.98 7.22 12.21
N ARG A 26 -13.01 7.96 12.79
CA ARG A 26 -11.71 8.25 12.15
C ARG A 26 -10.91 6.98 11.84
N MET A 27 -11.07 5.93 12.65
CA MET A 27 -10.38 4.65 12.44
C MET A 27 -10.92 3.97 11.18
N VAL A 28 -12.24 3.96 10.99
CA VAL A 28 -12.87 3.43 9.77
C VAL A 28 -12.38 4.18 8.54
N VAL A 29 -12.29 5.51 8.61
CA VAL A 29 -11.73 6.34 7.52
C VAL A 29 -10.27 5.99 7.24
N ALA A 30 -9.46 5.72 8.27
CA ALA A 30 -8.06 5.36 8.10
C ALA A 30 -7.88 4.00 7.39
N ILE A 31 -8.70 3.00 7.73
CA ILE A 31 -8.65 1.69 7.08
C ILE A 31 -9.12 1.79 5.63
N MET A 32 -10.18 2.56 5.36
CA MET A 32 -10.63 2.83 3.98
C MET A 32 -9.56 3.57 3.16
N ALA A 33 -8.88 4.56 3.75
CA ALA A 33 -7.79 5.28 3.08
C ALA A 33 -6.62 4.34 2.74
N ARG A 34 -6.26 3.41 3.64
CA ARG A 34 -5.26 2.37 3.37
C ARG A 34 -5.66 1.51 2.18
N ASP A 35 -6.88 1.02 2.17
CA ASP A 35 -7.36 0.11 1.13
C ASP A 35 -7.51 0.83 -0.23
N LEU A 36 -7.66 2.17 -0.24
CA LEU A 36 -7.71 2.97 -1.45
C LEU A 36 -6.31 3.35 -2.01
N ILE A 37 -5.30 3.44 -1.14
CA ILE A 37 -3.93 3.80 -1.53
C ILE A 37 -3.33 2.75 -2.48
N LEU A 38 -3.56 1.46 -2.23
CA LEU A 38 -3.06 0.39 -3.10
C LEU A 38 -3.58 0.48 -4.56
N PRO A 39 -4.90 0.50 -4.81
CA PRO A 39 -5.43 0.62 -6.16
C PRO A 39 -5.09 1.97 -6.80
N ALA A 40 -4.98 3.04 -6.01
CA ALA A 40 -4.54 4.34 -6.52
C ALA A 40 -3.07 4.31 -7.01
N MET A 41 -2.16 3.71 -6.23
CA MET A 41 -0.76 3.51 -6.64
C MET A 41 -0.67 2.61 -7.88
N TRP A 42 -1.48 1.55 -7.94
CA TRP A 42 -1.49 0.64 -9.09
C TRP A 42 -2.02 1.33 -10.36
N GLY A 43 -3.10 2.12 -10.24
CA GLY A 43 -3.62 2.94 -11.33
C GLY A 43 -2.62 3.99 -11.81
N ARG A 44 -1.88 4.63 -10.89
CA ARG A 44 -0.75 5.52 -11.23
C ARG A 44 0.37 4.79 -11.96
N GLY A 45 0.64 3.55 -11.56
CA GLY A 45 1.61 2.67 -12.22
C GLY A 45 1.22 2.33 -13.66
N TRP A 46 -0.05 2.01 -13.92
CA TRP A 46 -0.57 1.77 -15.27
C TRP A 46 -0.55 3.02 -16.15
N LEU A 47 -0.67 4.21 -15.56
CA LEU A 47 -0.53 5.49 -16.26
C LEU A 47 0.94 5.88 -16.52
N GLY A 48 1.91 4.99 -16.26
CA GLY A 48 3.33 5.22 -16.49
C GLY A 48 3.99 6.14 -15.46
N GLY A 49 3.35 6.34 -14.30
CA GLY A 49 3.91 7.16 -13.23
C GLY A 49 5.05 6.45 -12.52
N ALA A 50 6.24 7.07 -12.50
CA ALA A 50 7.32 6.68 -11.59
C ALA A 50 6.84 6.91 -10.14
N VAL A 51 6.95 5.88 -9.30
CA VAL A 51 6.68 5.97 -7.87
C VAL A 51 8.00 5.89 -7.14
N ASP A 52 8.44 6.99 -6.55
CA ASP A 52 9.61 7.02 -5.66
C ASP A 52 9.28 6.38 -4.32
N TRP A 53 9.81 5.18 -4.09
CA TRP A 53 9.64 4.44 -2.84
C TRP A 53 10.95 4.46 -2.06
N ARG A 54 10.98 5.17 -0.92
CA ARG A 54 12.17 5.31 -0.06
C ARG A 54 13.46 5.72 -0.80
N GLY A 55 13.34 6.61 -1.79
CA GLY A 55 14.46 7.07 -2.61
C GLY A 55 14.79 6.17 -3.79
N ASN A 56 14.01 5.10 -4.03
CA ASN A 56 14.13 4.25 -5.20
C ASN A 56 12.95 4.49 -6.15
N ALA A 57 13.23 5.09 -7.31
CA ALA A 57 12.25 5.30 -8.37
C ALA A 57 11.82 3.95 -8.96
N MET A 58 10.62 3.49 -8.62
CA MET A 58 10.01 2.32 -9.25
C MET A 58 9.16 2.79 -10.43
N THR A 59 9.71 2.57 -11.64
CA THR A 59 9.00 2.79 -12.90
C THR A 59 8.35 1.48 -13.35
N ILE A 60 7.10 1.54 -13.79
CA ILE A 60 6.43 0.39 -14.40
C ILE A 60 6.58 0.54 -15.91
N GLY A 61 7.61 -0.10 -16.46
CA GLY A 61 7.93 -0.09 -17.88
C GLY A 61 8.52 -1.44 -18.31
N THR A 62 8.36 -1.79 -19.58
CA THR A 62 8.93 -3.02 -20.19
C THR A 62 10.40 -2.88 -20.58
N LYS A 63 11.03 -1.75 -20.27
CA LYS A 63 12.49 -1.64 -20.39
C LYS A 63 13.10 -2.57 -19.36
N THR A 64 13.81 -3.59 -19.84
CA THR A 64 14.68 -4.48 -19.07
C THR A 64 15.37 -3.66 -17.97
N ALA A 65 15.10 -4.02 -16.72
CA ALA A 65 15.87 -3.52 -15.60
C ALA A 65 17.30 -4.06 -15.77
N GLU A 66 18.14 -3.29 -16.45
CA GLU A 66 19.57 -3.55 -16.50
C GLU A 66 20.10 -3.21 -15.12
N LEU A 67 20.45 -4.25 -14.36
CA LEU A 67 21.16 -4.08 -13.11
C LEU A 67 22.47 -3.38 -13.47
N GLU A 68 22.64 -2.13 -13.04
CA GLU A 68 23.93 -1.48 -13.15
C GLU A 68 24.87 -2.23 -12.20
N GLU A 69 25.67 -3.13 -12.77
CA GLU A 69 26.73 -3.80 -12.04
C GLU A 69 27.72 -2.73 -11.60
N THR A 70 27.58 -2.27 -10.36
CA THR A 70 28.57 -1.38 -9.73
C THR A 70 29.90 -2.11 -9.84
N PRO A 71 30.91 -1.56 -10.57
CA PRO A 71 32.19 -2.22 -10.65
C PRO A 71 32.74 -2.25 -9.23
N SER A 72 32.87 -3.45 -8.68
CA SER A 72 33.65 -3.72 -7.48
C SER A 72 35.12 -3.49 -7.85
N GLY A 73 35.50 -2.22 -7.91
CA GLY A 73 36.86 -1.75 -8.13
C GLY A 73 37.50 -1.43 -6.79
N ALA A 74 38.25 -2.41 -6.29
CA ALA A 74 39.42 -2.36 -5.39
C ALA A 74 39.58 -1.20 -4.40
#